data_AF-A0AAC8W3A3-F1
#
_entry.id   AF-A0AAC8W3A3-F1
#
_cell.length_a   1.000
_cell.length_b   1.000
_cell.length_c   1.000
_cell.angle_alpha   90.00
_cell.angle_beta   90.00
_cell.angle_gamma   90.00
#
_symmetry.space_group_name_H-M   'P 1'
#
loop_
_entity.id
_entity.type
_entity.pdbx_description
1 polymer ?
#
loop_
_entity_poly.entity_id
_entity_poly.type
_entity_poly.pdbx_seq_one_letter_code
_entity_poly.pdbx_strand_id
1 'polypeptide(L)'
;MSIDIQLNAVFKVGNAIYNASMSVPAATPTKDSPFIFDVTSKPATDGDDKEASVLTVAIGGSGFVYVAVAPPQDLITAAAGDIVQSLNVVVAEGEYDKVKKTFKAAAAIEGN
;
A
#
# COMPACT_ATOMS: atom_id res chain seq x y z
N MET A 1 2.99 21.10 18.76
CA MET A 1 2.74 21.40 17.34
C MET A 1 2.47 20.08 16.66
N SER A 2 1.24 19.87 16.18
CA SER A 2 0.85 18.66 15.46
C SER A 2 0.95 18.96 13.97
N ILE A 3 1.79 18.22 13.24
CA ILE A 3 2.02 18.42 11.80
C ILE A 3 1.35 17.26 11.08
N ASP A 4 0.34 17.56 10.26
CA ASP A 4 -0.20 16.64 9.26
C ASP A 4 0.60 16.84 7.97
N ILE A 5 1.13 15.74 7.42
CA ILE A 5 1.90 15.77 6.17
C ILE A 5 1.20 14.89 5.16
N GLN A 6 0.79 15.48 4.04
CA GLN A 6 0.43 14.77 2.84
C GLN A 6 1.44 15.07 1.74
N LEU A 7 2.14 14.04 1.28
CA LEU A 7 2.99 14.12 0.09
C LEU A 7 2.34 13.33 -1.02
N ASN A 8 2.31 13.91 -2.23
CA ASN A 8 1.93 13.22 -3.45
C ASN A 8 3.02 13.47 -4.48
N ALA A 9 3.55 12.40 -5.05
CA ALA A 9 4.56 12.45 -6.08
C ALA A 9 4.16 11.54 -7.24
N VAL A 10 4.23 12.08 -8.45
CA VAL A 10 3.89 11.37 -9.67
C VAL A 10 5.15 11.23 -10.51
N PHE A 11 5.48 9.98 -10.87
CA PHE A 11 6.66 9.65 -11.64
C PHE A 11 6.25 8.91 -12.91
N LYS A 12 6.87 9.23 -14.04
CA LYS A 12 6.75 8.44 -15.26
C LYS A 12 8.03 7.63 -15.44
N VAL A 13 7.92 6.31 -15.48
CA VAL A 13 9.05 5.39 -15.69
C VAL A 13 8.68 4.47 -16.85
N GLY A 14 9.40 4.61 -17.97
CA GLY A 14 9.05 3.94 -19.22
C GLY A 14 7.62 4.27 -19.67
N ASN A 15 6.81 3.24 -19.84
CA ASN A 15 5.40 3.32 -20.24
C ASN A 15 4.42 3.22 -19.06
N ALA A 16 4.86 3.44 -17.83
CA ALA A 16 4.01 3.44 -16.64
C ALA A 16 4.10 4.75 -15.87
N ILE A 17 2.99 5.14 -15.25
CA ILE A 17 2.88 6.25 -14.30
C ILE A 17 2.75 5.66 -12.91
N TYR A 18 3.57 6.15 -11.98
CA TYR A 18 3.57 5.76 -10.58
C TYR A 18 3.11 6.94 -9.73
N ASN A 19 2.10 6.72 -8.90
CA ASN A 19 1.64 7.70 -7.92
C ASN A 19 2.08 7.21 -6.54
N ALA A 20 3.01 7.93 -5.92
CA ALA A 20 3.37 7.74 -4.52
C ALA A 20 2.62 8.75 -3.67
N SER A 21 1.94 8.29 -2.63
CA SER A 21 1.28 9.11 -1.64
C SER A 21 1.75 8.74 -0.24
N MET A 22 1.94 9.74 0.60
CA MET A 22 2.32 9.57 2.00
C MET A 22 1.37 10.40 2.86
N SER A 23 0.79 9.79 3.88
CA SER A 23 -0.02 10.46 4.89
C SER A 23 0.57 10.18 6.27
N VAL A 24 0.99 11.25 6.94
CA VAL A 24 1.49 11.21 8.32
C VAL A 24 0.43 11.86 9.22
N PRO A 25 -0.15 11.12 10.18
CA PRO A 25 -1.13 11.68 11.09
C PRO A 25 -0.47 12.71 12.01
N ALA A 26 -1.25 13.69 12.47
CA ALA A 26 -0.75 14.80 13.28
C ALA A 26 -0.30 14.40 14.71
N ALA A 27 -0.59 13.16 15.12
CA ALA A 27 -0.22 12.55 16.40
C ALA A 27 0.46 11.19 16.19
N THR A 28 0.90 10.54 17.27
CA THR A 28 1.44 9.17 17.20
C THR A 28 0.47 8.25 16.44
N PRO A 29 0.93 7.52 15.41
CA PRO A 29 0.05 6.65 14.63
C PRO A 29 -0.69 5.64 15.51
N THR A 30 -1.97 5.44 15.19
CA THR A 30 -2.85 4.48 15.88
C THR A 30 -3.55 3.59 14.86
N LYS A 31 -4.24 2.54 15.33
CA LYS A 31 -5.08 1.69 14.47
C LYS A 31 -6.09 2.48 13.62
N ASP A 32 -6.62 3.58 14.16
CA ASP A 32 -7.67 4.39 13.54
C ASP A 32 -7.10 5.53 12.69
N SER A 33 -5.85 5.93 12.95
CA SER A 33 -5.14 6.95 12.20
C SER A 33 -3.67 6.50 12.01
N PRO A 34 -3.44 5.56 11.09
CA PRO A 34 -2.10 5.05 10.84
C PRO A 34 -1.29 6.03 9.98
N PHE A 35 0.04 5.92 10.05
CA PHE A 35 0.91 6.40 8.98
C PHE A 35 0.67 5.52 7.75
N ILE A 36 0.59 6.13 6.56
CA ILE A 36 0.34 5.43 5.31
C ILE A 36 1.33 5.90 4.26
N PHE A 37 1.95 4.95 3.57
CA PHE A 37 2.69 5.18 2.35
C PHE A 37 2.20 4.21 1.27
N ASP A 38 1.60 4.74 0.22
CA ASP A 38 1.00 3.99 -0.88
C ASP A 38 1.66 4.37 -2.20
N VAL A 39 2.00 3.37 -3.00
CA VAL A 39 2.44 3.52 -4.37
C VAL A 39 1.48 2.75 -5.27
N THR A 40 0.85 3.42 -6.21
CA THR A 40 0.09 2.80 -7.29
C THR A 40 0.82 2.99 -8.62
N SER A 41 0.60 2.08 -9.56
CA SER A 41 1.04 2.19 -10.94
C SER A 41 -0.14 2.09 -11.87
N LYS A 42 -0.10 2.82 -12.98
CA LYS A 42 -0.99 2.62 -14.11
C LYS A 42 -0.22 2.70 -15.43
N PRO A 43 -0.69 2.04 -16.49
CA PRO A 43 -0.16 2.25 -17.84
C PRO A 43 -0.19 3.73 -18.23
N ALA A 44 0.81 4.18 -18.98
CA ALA A 44 0.92 5.55 -19.49
C ALA A 44 0.18 5.76 -20.83
N THR A 45 -0.43 4.71 -21.37
CA THR A 45 -1.27 4.76 -22.58
C THR A 45 -2.72 5.06 -22.22
N ASP A 46 -3.30 6.05 -22.89
CA ASP A 46 -4.72 6.40 -22.76
C ASP A 46 -5.60 5.21 -23.16
N GLY A 47 -6.29 4.60 -22.20
CA GLY A 47 -7.25 3.52 -22.45
C GLY A 47 -7.33 2.44 -21.38
N ASP A 48 -6.32 2.29 -20.52
CA ASP A 48 -6.36 1.35 -19.38
C ASP A 48 -6.03 2.11 -18.08
N ASP A 49 -7.08 2.64 -17.45
CA ASP A 49 -7.00 3.43 -16.21
C ASP A 49 -6.94 2.56 -14.94
N LYS A 50 -6.71 1.25 -15.06
CA LYS A 50 -6.65 0.36 -13.91
C LYS A 50 -5.36 0.60 -13.13
N GLU A 51 -5.49 1.36 -12.05
CA GLU A 51 -4.44 1.49 -11.05
C GLU A 51 -4.21 0.16 -10.34
N ALA A 52 -2.96 -0.29 -10.31
CA ALA A 52 -2.50 -1.42 -9.53
C ALA A 52 -1.70 -0.90 -8.33
N SER A 53 -1.99 -1.40 -7.13
CA SER A 53 -1.15 -1.13 -5.96
C SER A 53 0.18 -1.86 -6.11
N VAL A 54 1.28 -1.14 -5.92
CA VAL A 54 2.65 -1.65 -6.04
C VAL A 54 3.29 -1.84 -4.66
N LEU A 55 3.06 -0.87 -3.79
CA LEU A 55 3.56 -0.88 -2.41
C LEU A 55 2.52 -0.21 -1.53
N THR A 56 2.14 -0.85 -0.44
CA THR A 56 1.36 -0.22 0.63
C THR A 56 2.06 -0.52 1.93
N VAL A 57 2.39 0.53 2.68
CA VAL A 57 2.90 0.46 4.05
C VAL A 57 1.93 1.23 4.93
N ALA A 58 1.42 0.57 5.97
CA ALA A 58 0.61 1.18 7.00
C ALA A 58 1.17 0.83 8.37
N ILE A 59 1.29 1.84 9.25
CA ILE A 59 1.81 1.67 10.61
C ILE A 59 0.84 2.37 11.56
N GLY A 60 0.12 1.58 12.35
CA GLY A 60 -0.85 2.02 13.35
C GLY A 60 -0.35 1.92 14.79
N GLY A 61 0.96 1.75 15.00
CA GLY A 61 1.58 1.55 16.31
C GLY A 61 2.03 0.09 16.54
N SER A 62 2.33 -0.26 17.80
CA SER A 62 2.79 -1.61 18.14
C SER A 62 1.71 -2.66 17.84
N GLY A 63 2.08 -3.72 17.12
CA GLY A 63 1.17 -4.80 16.71
C GLY A 63 0.21 -4.44 15.56
N PHE A 64 0.38 -3.26 14.93
CA PHE A 64 -0.40 -2.79 13.79
C PHE A 64 0.54 -2.33 12.68
N VAL A 65 1.09 -3.28 11.95
CA VAL A 65 1.99 -3.04 10.82
C VAL A 65 1.45 -3.80 9.62
N TYR A 66 1.36 -3.14 8.48
CA TYR A 66 0.97 -3.78 7.24
C TYR A 66 1.91 -3.32 6.14
N VAL A 67 2.53 -4.28 5.46
CA VAL A 67 3.37 -4.04 4.28
C VAL A 67 2.89 -5.00 3.21
N ALA A 68 2.45 -4.47 2.09
CA ALA A 68 2.15 -5.26 0.90
C ALA A 68 2.96 -4.75 -0.27
N VAL A 69 3.59 -5.68 -0.98
CA VAL A 69 4.39 -5.42 -2.16
C VAL A 69 3.86 -6.29 -3.29
N ALA A 70 3.48 -5.65 -4.38
CA ALA A 70 3.12 -6.31 -5.63
C ALA A 70 3.92 -5.63 -6.74
N PRO A 71 5.00 -6.25 -7.24
CA PRO A 71 5.77 -5.65 -8.31
C PRO A 71 4.89 -5.40 -9.54
N PRO A 72 5.15 -4.34 -10.32
CA PRO A 72 4.42 -4.09 -11.56
C PRO A 72 4.54 -5.29 -12.50
N GLN A 73 3.43 -5.67 -13.14
CA GLN A 73 3.38 -6.86 -14.01
C GLN A 73 4.43 -6.82 -15.11
N ASP A 74 4.65 -5.67 -15.74
CA ASP A 74 5.68 -5.51 -16.78
C ASP A 74 7.07 -5.91 -16.27
N LEU A 75 7.35 -5.62 -15.00
CA LEU A 75 8.62 -5.92 -14.33
C LEU A 75 8.72 -7.42 -13.99
N ILE A 76 7.61 -8.04 -13.59
CA ILE A 76 7.52 -9.49 -13.36
C ILE A 76 7.73 -10.24 -14.67
N THR A 77 7.02 -9.86 -15.74
CA THR A 77 7.14 -10.47 -17.07
C THR A 77 8.57 -10.31 -17.61
N ALA A 78 9.19 -9.14 -17.45
CA ALA A 78 10.57 -8.92 -17.87
C ALA A 78 11.60 -9.77 -17.11
N ALA A 79 11.38 -10.04 -15.82
CA ALA A 79 12.32 -10.75 -14.96
C ALA A 79 12.12 -12.27 -14.93
N ALA A 80 10.87 -12.74 -14.98
CA ALA A 80 10.49 -14.14 -14.76
C ALA A 80 9.73 -14.78 -15.93
N GLY A 81 9.43 -14.02 -17.00
CA GLY A 81 8.58 -14.46 -18.10
C GLY A 81 7.16 -14.79 -17.63
N ASP A 82 6.43 -15.59 -18.41
CA ASP A 82 5.03 -15.97 -18.12
C ASP A 82 4.88 -16.98 -16.97
N ILE A 83 5.97 -17.34 -16.29
CA ILE A 83 5.98 -18.34 -15.21
C ILE A 83 5.31 -17.76 -13.96
N VAL A 84 5.55 -16.49 -13.66
CA VAL A 84 4.98 -15.81 -12.49
C VAL A 84 3.82 -14.94 -12.96
N GLN A 85 2.60 -15.45 -12.81
CA GLN A 85 1.39 -14.75 -13.26
C GLN A 85 0.93 -13.66 -12.27
N SER A 86 1.35 -13.74 -11.01
CA SER A 86 1.12 -12.72 -9.99
C SER A 86 2.05 -12.95 -8.80
N LEU A 87 2.68 -11.89 -8.28
CA LEU A 87 3.42 -11.93 -7.03
C LEU A 87 2.88 -10.86 -6.09
N ASN A 88 2.35 -11.28 -4.96
CA ASN A 88 1.94 -10.40 -3.88
C ASN A 88 2.56 -10.91 -2.58
N VAL A 89 3.39 -10.08 -1.96
CA VAL A 89 4.02 -10.37 -0.67
C VAL A 89 3.37 -9.47 0.36
N VAL A 90 2.75 -10.08 1.37
CA VAL A 90 2.11 -9.35 2.46
C VAL A 90 2.75 -9.76 3.78
N VAL A 91 3.20 -8.77 4.53
CA VAL A 91 3.62 -8.89 5.92
C VAL A 91 2.65 -8.06 6.75
N ALA A 92 1.92 -8.70 7.66
CA ALA A 92 0.93 -8.02 8.47
C ALA A 92 0.98 -8.48 9.92
N GLU A 93 1.03 -7.51 10.83
CA GLU A 93 0.70 -7.64 12.25
C GLU A 93 -0.59 -6.85 12.48
N GLY A 94 -1.64 -7.54 12.95
CA GLY A 94 -3.00 -7.02 12.99
C GLY A 94 -3.75 -7.18 11.65
N GLU A 95 -5.02 -6.79 11.62
CA GLU A 95 -5.86 -6.92 10.42
C GLU A 95 -6.08 -5.56 9.77
N TYR A 96 -5.42 -5.30 8.63
CA TYR A 96 -5.53 -4.03 7.91
C TYR A 96 -6.67 -4.05 6.88
N ASP A 97 -7.56 -3.06 6.96
CA ASP A 97 -8.62 -2.80 5.99
C ASP A 97 -8.10 -1.84 4.90
N LYS A 98 -7.82 -2.38 3.72
CA LYS A 98 -7.29 -1.60 2.58
C LYS A 98 -8.26 -0.55 2.05
N VAL A 99 -9.56 -0.75 2.25
CA VAL A 99 -10.60 0.18 1.75
C VAL A 99 -10.75 1.34 2.72
N LYS A 100 -10.83 1.05 4.01
CA LYS A 100 -10.95 2.08 5.05
C LYS A 100 -9.61 2.70 5.43
N LYS A 101 -8.50 2.10 5.01
CA LYS A 101 -7.13 2.48 5.34
C LYS A 101 -6.85 2.53 6.85
N THR A 102 -7.46 1.61 7.60
CA THR A 102 -7.34 1.49 9.05
C THR A 102 -7.10 0.05 9.47
N PHE A 103 -6.61 -0.17 10.69
CA PHE A 103 -6.55 -1.51 11.26
C PHE A 103 -7.85 -1.81 12.01
N LYS A 104 -8.40 -3.01 11.82
CA LYS A 104 -9.49 -3.49 12.66
C LYS A 104 -8.96 -3.67 14.09
N ALA A 105 -9.79 -3.32 15.08
CA ALA A 105 -9.53 -3.77 16.44
C ALA A 105 -9.46 -5.31 16.39
N ALA A 106 -8.48 -5.91 17.06
CA ALA A 106 -8.47 -7.35 17.25
C ALA A 106 -9.85 -7.74 17.77
N ALA A 107 -10.61 -8.51 16.99
CA ALA A 107 -11.80 -9.15 17.53
C ALA A 107 -11.31 -9.89 18.77
N ALA A 108 -11.91 -9.60 19.93
CA ALA A 108 -11.64 -10.37 21.13
C ALA A 108 -11.71 -11.84 20.72
N ILE A 109 -10.62 -12.58 20.89
CA ILE A 109 -10.67 -14.03 20.75
C ILE A 109 -11.52 -14.49 21.93
N GLU A 110 -12.84 -14.51 21.75
CA GLU A 110 -13.73 -15.29 22.58
C GLU A 110 -13.38 -16.74 22.28
N GLY A 111 -12.60 -17.33 23.18
CA GLY A 111 -12.28 -18.74 23.16
C GLY A 111 -13.56 -19.55 23.19
N ASN A 112 -13.60 -20.58 22.34
CA ASN A 112 -14.51 -21.69 22.47
C ASN A 112 -13.71 -22.98 22.34
#